data_AF-A0A6J6P5B8-F1
#
_entry.id   AF-A0A6J6P5B8-F1
#
_cell.length_a   1.000
_cell.length_b   1.000
_cell.length_c   1.000
_cell.angle_alpha   90.00
_cell.angle_beta   90.00
_cell.angle_gamma   90.00
#
_symmetry.space_group_name_H-M   'P 1'
#
loop_
_entity.id
_entity.type
_entity.pdbx_description
1 polymer ?
#
loop_
_entity_poly.entity_id
_entity_poly.type
_entity_poly.pdbx_seq_one_letter_code
_entity_poly.pdbx_strand_id
1 'polypeptide(L)' 'MGCVVNGPGEAREADLGVASGNGKGQIFVKGVVIKTVPESMIVEVLIEEAMRLAEEMESSGAPSVEVH' A
#
# COMPACT_ATOMS: atom_id res chain seq x y z
N MET A 1 -20.06 0.48 -1.51
CA MET A 1 -19.15 0.38 -0.35
C MET A 1 -17.75 0.04 -0.83
N GLY A 2 -17.05 0.98 -1.48
CA GLY A 2 -15.76 0.71 -2.12
C GLY A 2 -14.83 1.93 -2.15
N CYS A 3 -15.01 2.85 -1.20
CA CYS A 3 -14.09 3.98 -1.03
C CYS A 3 -13.16 3.62 0.12
N VAL A 4 -12.09 2.88 -0.16
CA VAL A 4 -10.97 2.72 0.79
C VAL A 4 -10.04 3.95 0.74
N VAL A 5 -10.31 4.93 -0.13
CA VAL A 5 -9.60 6.23 -0.20
C VAL A 5 -10.52 7.32 -0.78
N ASN A 6 -10.72 8.45 -0.08
CA ASN A 6 -11.33 9.64 -0.67
C ASN A 6 -10.25 10.40 -1.49
N GLY A 7 -9.86 9.80 -2.60
CA GLY A 7 -9.12 10.46 -3.67
C GLY A 7 -7.59 10.45 -3.54
N PRO A 8 -6.90 10.86 -4.63
CA PRO A 8 -5.44 10.85 -4.74
C PRO A 8 -4.71 11.77 -3.73
N GLY A 9 -5.44 12.63 -3.00
CA GLY A 9 -4.90 13.46 -1.92
C GLY A 9 -4.52 12.66 -0.67
N GLU A 10 -5.41 11.76 -0.20
CA GLU A 10 -5.15 10.90 0.96
C GLU A 10 -4.16 9.77 0.63
N ALA A 11 -4.15 9.26 -0.61
CA ALA A 11 -3.18 8.26 -1.07
C ALA A 11 -1.75 8.79 -1.19
N ARG A 12 -1.56 10.12 -1.10
CA ARG A 12 -0.23 10.77 -1.13
C ARG A 12 0.48 10.67 0.22
N GLU A 13 -0.27 10.46 1.29
CA GLU A 13 0.23 10.25 2.66
C GLU A 13 0.36 8.76 3.02
N ALA A 14 -0.27 7.86 2.25
CA ALA A 14 -0.19 6.42 2.46
C ALA A 14 1.07 5.81 1.80
N ASP A 15 1.86 5.07 2.58
CA ASP A 15 3.01 4.33 2.06
C ASP A 15 2.60 3.22 1.08
N LEU A 16 1.42 2.61 1.30
CA LEU A 16 0.85 1.54 0.48
C LEU A 16 -0.68 1.67 0.38
N GLY A 17 -1.26 1.44 -0.80
CA GLY A 17 -2.71 1.45 -1.01
C GLY A 17 -3.19 0.67 -2.23
N VAL A 18 -4.51 0.51 -2.36
CA VAL A 18 -5.15 -0.14 -3.52
C VAL A 18 -6.39 0.62 -3.99
N ALA A 19 -6.62 0.67 -5.31
CA ALA A 19 -7.89 1.06 -5.90
C ALA A 19 -8.43 -0.08 -6.76
N SER A 20 -9.63 -0.55 -6.41
CA SER A 20 -10.30 -1.66 -7.08
C SER A 20 -11.41 -1.16 -8.00
N GLY A 21 -11.54 -1.78 -9.17
CA GLY A 21 -12.62 -1.50 -10.12
C GLY A 21 -12.52 -2.38 -11.37
N ASN A 22 -13.66 -2.68 -12.00
CA ASN A 22 -13.72 -3.53 -13.21
C ASN A 22 -13.02 -4.90 -13.05
N GLY A 23 -13.10 -5.53 -11.87
CA GLY A 23 -12.51 -6.85 -11.59
C GLY A 23 -10.98 -6.86 -11.43
N LYS A 24 -10.36 -5.68 -11.31
CA LYS A 24 -8.92 -5.50 -11.10
C LYS A 24 -8.63 -4.47 -10.00
N GLY A 25 -7.47 -4.60 -9.37
CA GLY A 25 -6.93 -3.64 -8.41
C GLY A 25 -5.62 -3.05 -8.90
N GLN A 26 -5.44 -1.75 -8.71
CA GLN A 26 -4.18 -1.05 -8.90
C GLN A 26 -3.56 -0.83 -7.52
N ILE A 27 -2.34 -1.33 -7.33
CA ILE A 27 -1.57 -1.19 -6.09
C ILE A 27 -0.67 0.04 -6.24
N PHE A 28 -0.66 0.89 -5.22
CA PHE A 28 0.14 2.11 -5.17
C PHE A 28 1.09 2.09 -3.99
N VAL A 29 2.30 2.60 -4.18
CA VAL A 29 3.27 2.86 -3.12
C VAL A 29 3.69 4.31 -3.22
N LYS A 30 3.60 5.07 -2.12
CA LYS A 30 3.91 6.52 -2.08
C LYS A 30 3.25 7.32 -3.21
N GLY A 31 1.99 6.99 -3.50
CA GLY A 31 1.19 7.62 -4.55
C GLY A 31 1.52 7.21 -6.00
N VAL A 32 2.40 6.24 -6.23
CA VAL A 32 2.77 5.75 -7.58
C VAL A 32 2.21 4.34 -7.79
N VAL A 33 1.56 4.09 -8.95
CA VAL A 33 1.10 2.75 -9.33
C VAL A 33 2.31 1.86 -9.59
N ILE A 34 2.44 0.77 -8.84
CA ILE A 34 3.51 -0.21 -9.03
C ILE A 34 3.03 -1.48 -9.73
N LYS A 35 1.75 -1.85 -9.56
CA LYS A 35 1.22 -3.13 -10.06
C LYS A 35 -0.29 -3.03 -10.31
N THR A 36 -0.76 -3.75 -11.33
CA THR A 36 -2.20 -3.99 -11.55
C THR A 36 -2.45 -5.49 -11.53
N VAL A 37 -3.40 -5.93 -10.73
CA VAL A 37 -3.68 -7.35 -10.50
C VAL A 37 -5.19 -7.62 -10.57
N PRO A 38 -5.63 -8.84 -10.92
CA PRO A 38 -7.03 -9.23 -10.76
C PRO A 38 -7.47 -9.16 -9.30
N GLU A 39 -8.77 -8.96 -9.09
CA GLU A 39 -9.35 -8.77 -7.75
C GLU A 39 -8.98 -9.87 -6.75
N SER A 40 -8.90 -11.12 -7.21
CA SER A 40 -8.52 -12.29 -6.41
C SER A 40 -7.10 -12.23 -5.84
N MET A 41 -6.20 -11.44 -6.44
CA MET A 41 -4.80 -11.33 -6.02
C MET A 41 -4.50 -10.04 -5.25
N ILE A 42 -5.48 -9.14 -5.10
CA ILE A 42 -5.27 -7.85 -4.43
C ILE A 42 -4.74 -8.04 -3.01
N VAL A 43 -5.36 -8.92 -2.23
CA VAL A 43 -5.02 -9.13 -0.81
C VAL A 43 -3.62 -9.72 -0.68
N GLU A 44 -3.30 -10.76 -1.46
CA GLU A 44 -1.99 -11.41 -1.44
C GLU A 44 -0.87 -10.41 -1.77
N VAL A 45 -1.07 -9.62 -2.83
CA VAL A 45 -0.07 -8.64 -3.29
C VAL A 45 0.10 -7.50 -2.30
N LEU A 46 -0.98 -7.05 -1.64
CA LEU A 46 -0.86 -6.04 -0.60
C LEU A 46 -0.05 -6.53 0.60
N ILE A 47 -0.23 -7.78 1.02
CA ILE A 47 0.54 -8.36 2.13
C ILE A 47 2.02 -8.48 1.74
N GLU A 48 2.31 -8.97 0.53
CA GLU A 48 3.67 -9.06 0.00
C GLU A 48 4.37 -7.69 -0.02
N GLU A 49 3.71 -6.66 -0.55
CA GLU A 49 4.29 -5.31 -0.60
C GLU A 49 4.42 -4.67 0.79
N ALA A 50 3.49 -4.93 1.71
CA ALA A 50 3.60 -4.45 3.10
C ALA A 50 4.81 -5.06 3.82
N MET A 51 5.04 -6.37 3.64
CA MET A 51 6.22 -7.05 4.19
C MET A 51 7.51 -6.50 3.58
N ARG A 52 7.54 -6.32 2.26
CA ARG A 52 8.69 -5.76 1.55
C ARG A 52 9.04 -4.35 2.07
N LEU A 53 8.02 -3.50 2.26
CA LEU A 53 8.21 -2.16 2.83
C LEU A 53 8.73 -2.20 4.27
N ALA A 54 8.22 -3.13 5.10
CA ALA A 54 8.71 -3.31 6.47
C ALA A 54 10.18 -3.76 6.50
N GLU A 55 10.58 -4.69 5.62
CA GLU A 55 11.98 -5.13 5.49
C GLU A 55 12.90 -3.99 5.00
N GLU A 56 12.46 -3.17 4.04
CA GLU A 56 13.21 -2.00 3.57
C GLU A 56 13.41 -0.96 4.69
N MET A 57 12.42 -0.77 5.58
CA MET A 57 12.52 0.11 6.76
C MET A 57 13.50 -0.44 7.81
N GLU A 58 13.54 -1.76 8.00
CA GLU A 58 14.45 -2.39 8.97
C GLU A 58 15.92 -2.32 8.52
N SER A 59 16.17 -2.40 7.21
CA SER A 59 17.51 -2.24 6.64
C SER A 59 18.04 -0.79 6.65
N SER A 60 17.20 0.21 6.96
CA SER A 60 17.58 1.64 6.97
C SER A 60 17.74 2.27 8.36
N GLY A 61 17.69 1.48 9.43
CA GLY A 61 17.96 1.92 10.81
C GLY A 61 16.68 2.32 11.54
N ALA A 62 16.34 1.54 12.57
CA ALA A 62 15.08 1.56 13.30
C ALA A 62 14.61 2.96 13.79
N PRO A 63 13.31 3.28 13.72
CA PRO A 63 12.74 4.32 14.56
C PRO A 63 12.63 3.78 15.99
N SER A 64 13.43 4.32 16.91
CA SER A 64 13.22 4.17 18.34
C SER A 64 11.90 4.86 18.71
N VAL A 65 10.86 4.08 18.95
CA VAL A 65 9.59 4.59 19.51
C VAL A 65 9.83 4.85 21.00
N GLU A 66 10.16 6.09 21.35
CA GLU A 66 10.08 6.56 22.74
C GLU A 66 8.61 6.87 23.07
N VAL A 67 8.04 6.06 23.95
CA VAL A 67 6.77 6.33 24.62
C VAL A 67 7.08 7.24 25.82
N HIS A 68 6.56 8.48 25.80
CA HIS A 68 6.57 9.40 26.95
C HIS A 68 5.25 9.34 27.71
#